data_AF-A0A369KBF9-F1
#
_entry.id   AF-A0A369KBF9-F1
#
_cell.length_a   1.000
_cell.length_b   1.000
_cell.length_c   1.000
_cell.angle_alpha   90.00
_cell.angle_beta   90.00
_cell.angle_gamma   90.00
#
_symmetry.space_group_name_H-M   'P 1'
#
loop_
_entity.id
_entity.type
_entity.pdbx_description
1 polymer ?
#
loop_
_entity_poly.entity_id
_entity_poly.type
_entity_poly.pdbx_seq_one_letter_code
_entity_poly.pdbx_strand_id
1 'polypeptide(L)'
;MKSEFIFGSAVTANAGPKFYAFIVCHVHDDDLGITLSLQGVFFIKMDLPVDESRFDHLLSTNDEPPDIEIAEIRKIIAYRQSDLAQLEARIAEVQDMLHSLVERRKQKEQRLSLFRGIVSPIRRLPRDILTEIFLFTREWMPPSTAHGEIHLTPIAPLPMRSPHVITHVCSEWRHVALSTPMLWATIMVDYEDYDSRILSRSPDNDERLHTWLGRTGTHYPLDIAFVGPPRYESIIGAPLSWISSYTNRIKALDLSGIFSDLPTSRF
;
A
#
# COMPACT_ATOMS: atom_id res chain seq x y z
N MET A 1 20.23 0.32 -45.14
CA MET A 1 20.06 -0.40 -46.42
C MET A 1 18.60 -0.86 -46.50
N LYS A 2 17.94 -0.56 -47.63
CA LYS A 2 16.57 -0.95 -48.04
C LYS A 2 16.27 -2.42 -47.70
N SER A 3 15.24 -2.74 -46.90
CA SER A 3 13.77 -2.80 -47.12
C SER A 3 13.30 -4.07 -47.82
N GLU A 4 12.39 -4.83 -47.20
CA GLU A 4 11.12 -5.29 -47.81
C GLU A 4 10.25 -6.05 -46.81
N PHE A 5 8.97 -5.66 -46.71
CA PHE A 5 7.91 -6.45 -46.11
C PHE A 5 7.19 -7.17 -47.25
N ILE A 6 7.04 -8.49 -47.17
CA ILE A 6 6.17 -9.25 -48.07
C ILE A 6 5.12 -9.95 -47.21
N PHE A 7 3.87 -9.48 -47.28
CA PHE A 7 2.69 -10.16 -46.75
C PHE A 7 1.96 -10.86 -47.90
N GLY A 8 1.63 -12.13 -47.71
CA GLY A 8 0.68 -12.89 -48.54
C GLY A 8 0.49 -14.29 -47.94
N SER A 9 -0.69 -14.91 -47.96
CA SER A 9 -1.90 -14.62 -48.73
C SER A 9 -3.12 -15.38 -48.20
N ALA A 10 -4.26 -15.03 -48.80
CA ALA A 10 -5.37 -15.88 -49.18
C ALA A 10 -6.32 -16.35 -48.06
N VAL A 11 -7.37 -15.56 -47.88
CA VAL A 11 -8.67 -16.09 -47.50
C VAL A 11 -9.23 -16.83 -48.72
N THR A 12 -9.19 -18.15 -48.71
CA THR A 12 -10.06 -18.96 -49.57
C THR A 12 -11.25 -19.42 -48.74
N ALA A 13 -12.44 -18.91 -49.06
CA ALA A 13 -13.68 -19.56 -48.67
C ALA A 13 -13.65 -21.02 -49.18
N ASN A 14 -13.95 -21.97 -48.30
CA ASN A 14 -13.87 -23.43 -48.52
C ASN A 14 -12.48 -24.06 -48.64
N ALA A 15 -11.64 -23.89 -47.61
CA ALA A 15 -10.74 -24.91 -47.05
C ALA A 15 -10.08 -24.30 -45.81
N GLY A 16 -9.88 -25.08 -44.74
CA GLY A 16 -9.48 -24.56 -43.43
C GLY A 16 -8.22 -23.68 -43.42
N PRO A 17 -8.09 -22.76 -42.46
CA PRO A 17 -6.94 -21.86 -42.38
C PRO A 17 -5.67 -22.64 -42.00
N LYS A 18 -4.71 -22.74 -42.93
CA LYS A 18 -3.32 -23.07 -42.62
C LYS A 18 -2.55 -21.76 -42.46
N PHE A 19 -2.11 -21.47 -41.24
CA PHE A 19 -1.21 -20.34 -40.96
C PHE A 19 0.18 -20.87 -40.60
N TYR A 20 1.17 -20.49 -41.41
CA TYR A 20 2.59 -20.61 -41.10
C TYR A 20 3.12 -19.20 -40.83
N ALA A 21 3.88 -19.02 -39.75
CA ALA A 21 4.64 -17.80 -39.49
C ALA A 21 6.05 -18.18 -38.99
N PHE A 22 7.07 -17.69 -39.69
CA PHE A 22 8.49 -17.84 -39.39
C PHE A 22 9.00 -16.63 -38.58
N ILE A 23 9.92 -16.86 -37.65
CA ILE A 23 10.59 -15.84 -36.84
C ILE A 23 11.97 -15.55 -37.44
N VAL A 24 12.41 -14.27 -37.43
CA VAL A 24 13.84 -13.92 -37.52
C VAL A 24 14.20 -13.01 -36.34
N CYS A 25 15.09 -13.47 -35.46
CA CYS A 25 15.69 -12.67 -34.40
C CYS A 25 17.01 -12.06 -34.88
N HIS A 26 17.24 -10.78 -34.61
CA HIS A 26 18.57 -10.17 -34.69
C HIS A 26 19.12 -10.01 -33.27
N VAL A 27 20.20 -10.71 -32.97
CA VAL A 27 21.00 -10.54 -31.75
C VAL A 27 22.10 -9.53 -32.05
N HIS A 28 22.26 -8.54 -31.17
CA HIS A 28 23.51 -7.80 -31.06
C HIS A 28 24.08 -8.06 -29.66
N ASP A 29 25.34 -8.48 -29.67
CA ASP A 29 26.16 -8.93 -28.54
C ASP A 29 26.34 -7.83 -27.49
N ASP A 30 26.35 -8.20 -26.21
CA ASP A 30 27.47 -7.92 -25.30
C ASP A 30 27.18 -8.45 -23.87
N ASP A 31 27.94 -9.51 -23.57
CA ASP A 31 28.49 -9.95 -22.28
C ASP A 31 27.65 -10.68 -21.20
N LEU A 32 28.17 -11.87 -20.90
CA LEU A 32 28.05 -12.71 -19.69
C LEU A 32 26.84 -13.65 -19.61
N GLY A 33 26.88 -14.66 -20.49
CA GLY A 33 27.14 -16.04 -20.07
C GLY A 33 26.15 -16.69 -19.11
N ILE A 34 25.00 -17.14 -19.64
CA ILE A 34 24.40 -18.43 -19.28
C ILE A 34 23.83 -19.05 -20.56
N THR A 35 24.53 -20.05 -21.08
CA THR A 35 24.03 -20.95 -22.12
C THR A 35 22.88 -21.79 -21.56
N LEU A 36 21.64 -21.46 -21.93
CA LEU A 36 20.55 -22.42 -21.93
C LEU A 36 19.87 -22.34 -23.29
N SER A 37 20.41 -23.17 -24.17
CA SER A 37 19.82 -23.58 -25.43
C SER A 37 18.37 -24.01 -25.21
N LEU A 38 17.42 -23.11 -25.47
CA LEU A 38 16.05 -23.48 -25.79
C LEU A 38 15.93 -23.65 -27.30
N GLN A 39 16.68 -24.63 -27.82
CA GLN A 39 16.36 -25.25 -29.09
C GLN A 39 15.07 -26.05 -28.90
N GLY A 40 14.06 -25.69 -29.69
CA GLY A 40 12.94 -26.56 -30.00
C GLY A 40 11.79 -26.52 -28.99
N VAL A 41 10.83 -25.63 -29.24
CA VAL A 41 9.44 -25.99 -28.99
C VAL A 41 9.11 -27.10 -29.99
N PHE A 42 9.44 -28.34 -29.62
CA PHE A 42 8.96 -29.51 -30.36
C PHE A 42 7.45 -29.58 -30.17
N PHE A 43 6.72 -29.17 -31.20
CA PHE A 43 5.36 -29.64 -31.39
C PHE A 43 5.44 -31.13 -31.68
N ILE A 44 5.32 -31.97 -30.67
CA ILE A 44 4.86 -33.34 -30.91
C ILE A 44 3.37 -33.19 -31.21
N LYS A 45 3.07 -32.85 -32.47
CA LYS A 45 1.73 -33.04 -33.01
C LYS A 45 1.57 -34.55 -33.10
N MET A 46 1.08 -35.15 -32.02
CA MET A 46 0.74 -36.56 -32.01
C MET A 46 -0.61 -36.63 -32.74
N ASP A 47 -0.58 -36.68 -34.07
CA ASP A 47 -1.79 -36.66 -34.89
C ASP A 47 -2.76 -37.73 -34.39
N LEU A 48 -3.95 -37.29 -33.94
CA LEU A 48 -5.07 -38.16 -33.64
C LEU A 48 -5.37 -38.95 -34.92
N PRO A 49 -5.26 -40.29 -34.92
CA PRO A 49 -5.47 -41.07 -36.12
C PRO A 49 -6.96 -41.22 -36.50
N VAL A 50 -7.88 -40.58 -35.77
CA VAL A 50 -9.33 -40.79 -35.89
C VAL A 50 -10.07 -39.46 -35.84
N ASP A 51 -10.99 -39.27 -36.79
CA ASP A 51 -11.96 -38.17 -36.81
C ASP A 51 -13.00 -38.37 -35.70
N GLU A 52 -12.88 -37.60 -34.62
CA GLU A 52 -13.75 -37.69 -33.43
C GLU A 52 -15.22 -37.38 -33.74
N SER A 53 -15.51 -36.63 -34.82
CA SER A 53 -16.88 -36.25 -35.20
C SER A 53 -17.77 -37.46 -35.54
N ARG A 54 -17.17 -38.61 -35.86
CA ARG A 54 -17.88 -39.87 -36.13
C ARG A 54 -18.64 -40.37 -34.90
N PHE A 55 -18.23 -39.97 -33.69
CA PHE A 55 -18.89 -40.33 -32.44
C PHE A 55 -19.91 -39.30 -31.96
N ASP A 56 -20.11 -38.18 -32.69
CA ASP A 56 -21.04 -37.11 -32.28
C ASP A 56 -22.47 -37.61 -32.10
N HIS A 57 -22.88 -38.61 -32.89
CA HIS A 57 -24.20 -39.22 -32.78
C HIS A 57 -24.44 -39.83 -31.37
N LEU A 58 -23.42 -40.44 -30.77
CA LEU A 58 -23.46 -41.01 -29.42
C LEU A 58 -23.36 -39.95 -28.31
N LEU A 59 -22.96 -38.71 -28.64
CA LEU A 59 -22.94 -37.63 -27.65
C LEU A 59 -24.35 -37.08 -27.36
N SER A 60 -25.33 -37.39 -28.21
CA SER A 60 -26.68 -36.86 -28.15
C SER A 60 -27.75 -37.90 -27.80
N THR A 61 -27.39 -39.19 -27.82
CA THR A 61 -28.30 -40.31 -27.52
C THR A 61 -27.72 -41.22 -26.45
N ASN A 62 -28.58 -42.01 -25.79
CA ASN A 62 -28.17 -43.02 -24.80
C ASN A 62 -28.04 -44.42 -25.44
N ASP A 63 -27.82 -44.49 -26.75
CA ASP A 63 -27.72 -45.77 -27.45
C ASP A 63 -26.42 -46.48 -27.06
N GLU A 64 -26.47 -47.82 -26.94
CA GLU A 64 -25.29 -48.61 -26.60
C GLU A 64 -24.30 -48.63 -27.78
N PRO A 65 -23.06 -48.13 -27.60
CA PRO A 65 -22.08 -48.13 -28.68
C PRO A 65 -21.62 -49.55 -29.02
N PRO A 66 -21.36 -49.87 -30.29
CA PRO A 66 -20.79 -51.17 -30.66
C PRO A 66 -19.37 -51.33 -30.10
N ASP A 67 -18.96 -52.57 -29.81
CA ASP A 67 -17.66 -52.90 -29.18
C ASP A 67 -16.43 -52.28 -29.87
N ILE A 68 -16.50 -52.13 -31.20
CA ILE A 68 -15.44 -51.52 -32.02
C ILE A 68 -15.31 -50.03 -31.71
N GLU A 69 -16.44 -49.32 -31.60
CA GLU A 69 -16.47 -47.90 -31.24
C GLU A 69 -16.03 -47.70 -29.79
N ILE A 70 -16.41 -48.60 -28.87
CA ILE A 70 -15.90 -48.58 -27.48
C ILE A 70 -14.37 -48.65 -27.45
N ALA A 71 -13.77 -49.55 -28.24
CA ALA A 71 -12.32 -49.70 -28.31
C ALA A 71 -11.62 -48.45 -28.90
N GLU A 72 -12.22 -47.80 -29.91
CA GLU A 72 -11.71 -46.56 -30.49
C GLU A 72 -11.85 -45.37 -29.54
N ILE A 73 -13.02 -45.19 -28.91
CA ILE A 73 -13.29 -44.15 -27.91
C ILE A 73 -12.34 -44.28 -26.71
N ARG A 74 -12.05 -45.51 -26.24
CA ARG A 74 -11.06 -45.72 -25.17
C ARG A 74 -9.66 -45.25 -25.55
N LYS A 75 -9.24 -45.43 -26.82
CA LYS A 75 -7.95 -44.90 -27.31
C LYS A 75 -7.95 -43.38 -27.34
N ILE A 76 -9.06 -42.77 -27.79
CA ILE A 76 -9.22 -41.31 -27.78
C ILE A 76 -9.15 -40.77 -26.35
N ILE A 77 -9.84 -41.39 -25.40
CA ILE A 77 -9.78 -41.00 -23.97
C ILE A 77 -8.34 -41.06 -23.46
N ALA A 78 -7.63 -42.17 -23.68
CA ALA A 78 -6.24 -42.32 -23.23
C ALA A 78 -5.32 -41.27 -23.86
N TYR A 79 -5.50 -40.98 -25.15
CA TYR A 79 -4.77 -39.94 -25.86
C TYR A 79 -5.04 -38.55 -25.25
N ARG A 80 -6.31 -38.18 -25.07
CA ARG A 80 -6.72 -36.87 -24.51
C ARG A 80 -6.26 -36.70 -23.06
N GLN A 81 -6.28 -37.77 -22.28
CA GLN A 81 -5.73 -37.78 -20.92
C GLN A 81 -4.23 -37.50 -20.91
N SER A 82 -3.47 -38.09 -21.84
CA SER A 82 -2.03 -37.83 -21.97
C SER A 82 -1.74 -36.38 -22.40
N ASP A 83 -2.52 -35.84 -23.34
CA ASP A 83 -2.37 -34.46 -23.82
C ASP A 83 -2.69 -33.44 -22.72
N LEU A 84 -3.77 -33.67 -21.96
CA LEU A 84 -4.10 -32.85 -20.79
C LEU A 84 -3.00 -32.89 -19.73
N ALA A 85 -2.47 -34.07 -19.40
CA ALA A 85 -1.37 -34.18 -18.45
C ALA A 85 -0.11 -33.43 -18.91
N GLN A 86 0.17 -33.41 -20.22
CA GLN A 86 1.28 -32.64 -20.77
C GLN A 86 1.05 -31.12 -20.66
N LEU A 87 -0.17 -30.66 -20.93
CA LEU A 87 -0.54 -29.24 -20.77
C LEU A 87 -0.46 -28.81 -19.30
N GLU A 88 -0.96 -29.62 -18.37
CA GLU A 88 -0.88 -29.36 -16.93
C GLU A 88 0.57 -29.25 -16.44
N ALA A 89 1.45 -30.16 -16.89
CA ALA A 89 2.88 -30.08 -16.58
C ALA A 89 3.53 -28.80 -17.11
N ARG A 90 3.14 -28.36 -18.32
CA ARG A 90 3.64 -27.11 -18.92
C ARG A 90 3.15 -25.88 -18.17
N ILE A 91 1.88 -25.89 -17.75
CA ILE A 91 1.29 -24.82 -16.93
C ILE A 91 2.06 -24.72 -15.61
N ALA A 92 2.31 -25.84 -14.94
CA ALA A 92 3.08 -25.87 -13.70
C ALA A 92 4.51 -25.31 -13.90
N GLU A 93 5.21 -25.71 -14.96
CA GLU A 93 6.55 -25.20 -15.28
C GLU A 93 6.56 -23.66 -15.46
N VAL A 94 5.61 -23.14 -16.24
CA VAL A 94 5.51 -21.69 -16.47
C VAL A 94 5.11 -20.94 -15.20
N GLN A 95 4.24 -21.52 -14.37
CA GLN A 95 3.85 -20.94 -13.08
C GLN A 95 5.04 -20.86 -12.12
N ASP A 96 5.86 -21.90 -12.03
CA ASP A 96 7.08 -21.92 -11.22
C ASP A 96 8.10 -20.88 -11.71
N MET A 97 8.27 -20.78 -13.03
CA MET A 97 9.13 -19.76 -13.64
C MET A 97 8.62 -18.35 -13.31
N LEU A 98 7.32 -18.10 -13.46
CA LEU A 98 6.71 -16.81 -13.13
C LEU A 98 6.91 -16.47 -11.65
N HIS A 99 6.66 -17.42 -10.75
CA HIS A 99 6.87 -17.23 -9.31
C HIS A 99 8.31 -16.82 -9.01
N SER A 100 9.29 -17.51 -9.60
CA SER A 100 10.71 -17.19 -9.43
C SER A 100 11.07 -15.76 -9.92
N LEU A 101 10.48 -15.33 -11.05
CA LEU A 101 10.72 -14.01 -11.62
C LEU A 101 10.08 -12.90 -10.78
N VAL A 102 8.87 -13.13 -10.25
CA VAL A 102 8.19 -12.20 -9.34
C VAL A 102 9.01 -12.00 -8.07
N GLU A 103 9.53 -13.06 -7.47
CA GLU A 103 10.36 -12.95 -6.27
C GLU A 103 11.69 -12.22 -6.55
N ARG A 104 12.35 -12.52 -7.67
CA ARG A 104 13.56 -11.80 -8.11
C ARG A 104 13.28 -10.31 -8.36
N ARG A 105 12.13 -9.98 -8.95
CA ARG A 105 11.70 -8.59 -9.16
C ARG A 105 11.54 -7.87 -7.82
N LYS A 106 10.82 -8.48 -6.87
CA LYS A 106 10.59 -7.93 -5.52
C LYS A 106 11.92 -7.64 -4.80
N GLN A 107 12.87 -8.56 -4.86
CA GLN A 107 14.21 -8.37 -4.27
C GLN A 107 14.95 -7.19 -4.91
N LYS A 108 14.89 -7.04 -6.23
CA LYS A 108 15.50 -5.91 -6.94
C LYS A 108 14.83 -4.58 -6.58
N GLU A 109 13.50 -4.54 -6.51
CA GLU A 109 12.74 -3.35 -6.12
C GLU A 109 13.08 -2.91 -4.68
N GLN A 110 13.18 -3.87 -3.75
CA GLN A 110 13.61 -3.60 -2.37
C GLN A 110 15.02 -2.98 -2.34
N ARG A 111 15.99 -3.56 -3.06
CA ARG A 111 17.36 -3.02 -3.14
C ARG A 111 17.39 -1.62 -3.76
N LEU A 112 16.63 -1.38 -4.84
CA LEU A 112 16.52 -0.06 -5.45
C LEU A 112 15.94 0.98 -4.48
N SER A 113 14.91 0.61 -3.72
CA SER A 113 14.33 1.48 -2.69
C SER A 113 15.37 1.88 -1.64
N LEU A 114 16.19 0.93 -1.17
CA LEU A 114 17.27 1.22 -0.23
C LEU A 114 18.29 2.20 -0.82
N PHE A 115 18.74 1.99 -2.06
CA PHE A 115 19.69 2.90 -2.71
C PHE A 115 19.10 4.28 -2.97
N ARG A 116 17.84 4.38 -3.40
CA ARG A 116 17.11 5.65 -3.51
C ARG A 116 17.05 6.37 -2.17
N GLY A 117 16.83 5.63 -1.09
CA GLY A 117 16.90 6.14 0.27
C GLY A 117 18.28 6.69 0.63
N ILE A 118 19.36 6.02 0.23
CA ILE A 118 20.76 6.45 0.46
C ILE A 118 21.08 7.76 -0.26
N VAL A 119 20.67 7.91 -1.51
CA VAL A 119 20.94 9.13 -2.30
C VAL A 119 19.88 10.22 -2.12
N SER A 120 18.90 10.00 -1.25
CA SER A 120 17.83 10.96 -1.00
C SER A 120 18.41 12.29 -0.49
N PRO A 121 18.00 13.44 -1.08
CA PRO A 121 18.46 14.77 -0.65
C PRO A 121 18.25 15.03 0.84
N ILE A 122 17.24 14.38 1.43
CA ILE A 122 16.87 14.51 2.83
C ILE A 122 17.99 14.11 3.80
N ARG A 123 18.92 13.22 3.37
CA ARG A 123 20.09 12.81 4.16
C ARG A 123 21.19 13.88 4.19
N ARG A 124 21.09 14.90 3.35
CA ARG A 124 22.07 16.01 3.27
C ARG A 124 21.57 17.27 3.97
N LEU A 125 20.33 17.28 4.46
CA LEU A 125 19.77 18.42 5.16
C LEU A 125 20.42 18.57 6.53
N PRO A 126 20.93 19.76 6.89
CA PRO A 126 21.32 20.06 8.26
C PRO A 126 20.15 19.84 9.22
N ARG A 127 20.47 19.50 10.48
CA ARG A 127 19.46 19.29 11.52
C ARG A 127 18.56 20.50 11.71
N ASP A 128 19.12 21.71 11.66
CA ASP A 128 18.35 22.94 11.83
C ASP A 128 17.27 23.11 10.74
N ILE A 129 17.60 22.74 9.50
CA ILE A 129 16.64 22.77 8.39
C ILE A 129 15.58 21.68 8.55
N LEU A 130 15.95 20.49 9.02
CA LEU A 130 14.98 19.43 9.34
C LEU A 130 14.03 19.87 10.46
N THR A 131 14.56 20.49 11.51
CA THR A 131 13.77 21.06 12.60
C THR A 131 12.80 22.10 12.07
N GLU A 132 13.26 23.05 11.24
CA GLU A 132 12.40 24.07 10.64
C GLU A 132 11.27 23.44 9.80
N ILE A 133 11.59 22.43 8.99
CA ILE A 133 10.58 21.66 8.24
C ILE A 133 9.59 20.99 9.18
N PHE A 134 10.05 20.39 10.28
CA PHE A 134 9.19 19.73 11.26
C PHE A 134 8.25 20.72 11.96
N LEU A 135 8.67 21.97 12.17
CA LEU A 135 7.82 22.98 12.80
C LEU A 135 6.61 23.35 11.94
N PHE A 136 6.69 23.24 10.61
CA PHE A 136 5.51 23.38 9.73
C PHE A 136 4.48 22.26 9.90
N THR A 137 4.83 21.17 10.58
CA THR A 137 3.88 20.11 10.93
C THR A 137 3.08 20.43 12.20
N ARG A 138 3.43 21.49 12.93
CA ARG A 138 2.66 21.95 14.10
C ARG A 138 1.35 22.55 13.62
N GLU A 139 0.27 22.13 14.24
CA GLU A 139 -1.04 22.77 14.11
C GLU A 139 -1.07 23.96 15.07
N TRP A 140 -1.11 25.19 14.56
CA TRP A 140 -1.11 26.41 15.40
C TRP A 140 -2.53 26.95 15.63
N MET A 141 -3.56 26.32 15.08
CA MET A 141 -4.94 26.79 15.18
C MET A 141 -5.88 25.60 15.40
N PRO A 142 -6.81 25.67 16.37
CA PRO A 142 -8.00 24.81 16.32
C PRO A 142 -8.70 25.04 14.97
N PRO A 143 -9.37 24.03 14.39
CA PRO A 143 -10.25 24.24 13.25
C PRO A 143 -11.19 25.38 13.63
N SER A 144 -11.15 26.48 12.90
CA SER A 144 -11.96 27.64 13.22
C SER A 144 -13.43 27.22 13.13
N THR A 145 -14.05 26.94 14.28
CA THR A 145 -15.50 26.77 14.42
C THR A 145 -16.15 28.14 14.41
N ALA A 146 -15.87 28.91 13.36
CA ALA A 146 -16.44 30.22 13.17
C ALA A 146 -16.30 30.60 11.69
N HIS A 147 -17.42 30.45 10.99
CA HIS A 147 -17.79 31.24 9.80
C HIS A 147 -17.16 30.75 8.48
N GLY A 148 -17.81 29.78 7.83
CA GLY A 148 -18.13 29.82 6.40
C GLY A 148 -17.00 30.01 5.37
N GLU A 149 -15.73 29.86 5.73
CA GLU A 149 -14.64 29.97 4.77
C GLU A 149 -14.35 28.61 4.14
N ILE A 150 -14.49 28.59 2.82
CA ILE A 150 -14.21 27.46 1.94
C ILE A 150 -12.71 27.18 2.03
N HIS A 151 -12.32 26.27 2.91
CA HIS A 151 -11.00 25.66 2.83
C HIS A 151 -10.97 24.78 1.57
N LEU A 152 -10.11 25.16 0.62
CA LEU A 152 -9.72 24.31 -0.50
C LEU A 152 -9.29 22.95 0.06
N THR A 153 -10.14 21.95 -0.13
CA THR A 153 -9.88 20.57 0.25
C THR A 153 -8.67 20.08 -0.54
N PRO A 154 -7.56 19.70 0.12
CA PRO A 154 -6.50 18.97 -0.56
C PRO A 154 -7.09 17.66 -1.07
N ILE A 155 -6.74 17.26 -2.29
CA ILE A 155 -7.26 16.07 -3.02
C ILE A 155 -6.77 14.73 -2.38
N ALA A 156 -6.40 14.73 -1.11
CA ALA A 156 -6.10 13.52 -0.33
C ALA A 156 -6.42 13.76 1.15
N PRO A 157 -6.89 12.74 1.89
CA PRO A 157 -6.97 12.86 3.33
C PRO A 157 -5.55 13.05 3.84
N LEU A 158 -5.20 14.22 4.39
CA LEU A 158 -3.99 14.32 5.21
C LEU A 158 -4.36 13.66 6.54
N PRO A 159 -3.87 12.45 6.87
CA PRO A 159 -4.06 11.91 8.20
C PRO A 159 -3.25 12.80 9.14
N MET A 160 -3.97 13.60 9.93
CA MET A 160 -3.53 14.35 11.11
C MET A 160 -2.12 14.94 11.06
N ARG A 161 -2.04 16.28 11.02
CA ARG A 161 -0.80 17.06 11.22
C ARG A 161 -0.26 16.84 12.64
N SER A 162 0.32 15.67 12.87
CA SER A 162 0.85 15.25 14.15
C SER A 162 2.36 15.10 14.03
N PRO A 163 3.13 15.69 14.97
CA PRO A 163 4.56 15.43 15.10
C PRO A 163 4.93 13.95 15.25
N HIS A 164 3.96 13.07 15.51
CA HIS A 164 4.20 11.63 15.54
C HIS A 164 4.58 11.07 14.18
N VAL A 165 3.98 11.55 13.10
CA VAL A 165 4.20 10.98 11.75
C VAL A 165 5.67 11.10 11.34
N ILE A 166 6.31 12.24 11.65
CA ILE A 166 7.72 12.47 11.35
C ILE A 166 8.66 11.56 12.16
N THR A 167 8.26 11.10 13.35
CA THR A 167 9.04 10.13 14.14
C THR A 167 9.06 8.72 13.55
N HIS A 168 8.19 8.43 12.57
CA HIS A 168 8.12 7.12 11.92
C HIS A 168 8.85 7.05 10.57
N VAL A 169 9.43 8.15 10.10
CA VAL A 169 10.10 8.20 8.78
C VAL A 169 11.45 7.47 8.79
N CYS A 170 12.37 7.84 9.69
CA CYS A 170 13.64 7.15 9.88
C CYS A 170 14.22 7.40 11.28
N SER A 171 15.32 6.72 11.63
CA SER A 171 15.98 6.87 12.94
C SER A 171 16.50 8.30 13.20
N GLU A 172 17.08 8.95 12.19
CA GLU A 172 17.59 10.33 12.33
C GLU A 172 16.45 11.32 12.54
N TRP A 173 15.36 11.19 11.79
CA TRP A 173 14.17 12.03 11.93
C TRP A 173 13.53 11.87 13.30
N ARG A 174 13.44 10.64 13.79
CA ARG A 174 13.02 10.35 15.15
C ARG A 174 13.92 11.03 16.17
N HIS A 175 15.24 10.93 16.01
CA HIS A 175 16.18 11.56 16.94
C HIS A 175 16.04 13.08 16.96
N VAL A 176 15.97 13.73 15.79
CA VAL A 176 15.78 15.19 15.67
C VAL A 176 14.43 15.62 16.24
N ALA A 177 13.33 14.94 15.89
CA ALA A 177 12.00 15.28 16.38
C ALA A 177 11.90 15.13 17.91
N LEU A 178 12.42 14.04 18.48
CA LEU A 178 12.38 13.81 19.93
C LEU A 178 13.32 14.74 20.72
N SER A 179 14.41 15.21 20.11
CA SER A 179 15.35 16.18 20.72
C SER A 179 14.95 17.64 20.54
N THR A 180 13.79 17.91 19.93
CA THR A 180 13.29 19.27 19.68
C THR A 180 12.05 19.53 20.54
N PRO A 181 12.18 20.06 21.78
CA PRO A 181 11.04 20.32 22.68
C PRO A 181 9.95 21.20 22.07
N MET A 182 10.34 22.19 21.25
CA MET A 182 9.42 23.14 20.61
C MET A 182 8.38 22.46 19.71
N LEU A 183 8.70 21.30 19.14
CA LEU A 183 7.80 20.53 18.29
C LEU A 183 6.60 19.96 19.09
N TRP A 184 6.79 19.72 20.39
CA TRP A 184 5.82 19.10 21.29
C TRP A 184 5.08 20.12 22.17
N ALA A 185 5.45 21.40 22.06
CA ALA A 185 5.01 22.46 22.95
C ALA A 185 3.56 22.92 22.70
N THR A 186 2.99 22.56 21.56
CA THR A 186 1.58 22.84 21.24
C THR A 186 0.75 21.61 21.54
N ILE A 187 -0.18 21.76 22.49
CA ILE A 187 -1.04 20.68 22.97
C ILE A 187 -2.48 21.08 22.65
N MET A 188 -3.16 20.23 21.87
CA MET A 188 -4.58 20.35 21.60
C MET A 188 -5.29 19.17 22.25
N VAL A 189 -6.31 19.48 23.04
CA VAL A 189 -7.16 18.52 23.75
C VAL A 189 -8.58 18.79 23.31
N ASP A 190 -9.30 17.77 22.85
CA ASP A 190 -10.73 17.86 22.51
C ASP A 190 -11.54 16.98 23.45
N TYR A 191 -12.65 17.46 23.98
CA TYR A 191 -13.53 16.66 24.84
C TYR A 191 -14.12 15.45 24.12
N GLU A 192 -14.25 15.47 22.79
CA GLU A 192 -14.70 14.29 22.05
C GLU A 192 -13.69 13.12 22.14
N ASP A 193 -12.41 13.42 22.31
CA ASP A 193 -11.37 12.42 22.57
C ASP A 193 -11.53 11.79 23.98
N TYR A 194 -12.18 12.52 24.90
CA TYR A 194 -12.29 12.22 26.32
C TYR A 194 -13.76 12.20 26.76
N ASP A 195 -14.48 11.11 26.47
CA ASP A 195 -15.85 10.94 26.95
C ASP A 195 -15.89 11.05 28.48
N SER A 196 -16.44 12.16 28.98
CA SER A 196 -16.50 12.49 30.41
C SER A 196 -17.34 11.50 31.22
N ARG A 197 -18.10 10.61 30.56
CA ARG A 197 -18.84 9.51 31.20
C ARG A 197 -17.96 8.29 31.47
N ILE A 198 -16.77 8.23 30.88
CA ILE A 198 -15.81 7.14 30.98
C ILE A 198 -14.54 7.67 31.66
N LEU A 199 -14.40 7.44 32.97
CA LEU A 199 -13.25 7.90 33.77
C LEU A 199 -11.88 7.44 33.23
N SER A 200 -11.83 6.32 32.49
CA SER A 200 -10.58 5.84 31.87
C SER A 200 -10.14 6.65 30.65
N ARG A 201 -11.01 7.52 30.11
CA ARG A 201 -10.71 8.47 29.04
C ARG A 201 -10.63 9.90 29.59
N SER A 202 -9.93 10.09 30.71
CA SER A 202 -9.57 11.43 31.21
C SER A 202 -8.21 11.85 30.65
N PRO A 203 -7.96 13.14 30.38
CA PRO A 203 -6.62 13.66 30.08
C PRO A 203 -5.55 13.24 31.10
N ASP A 204 -5.93 13.07 32.38
CA ASP A 204 -5.03 12.61 33.44
C ASP A 204 -4.50 11.18 33.20
N ASN A 205 -5.23 10.36 32.43
CA ASN A 205 -4.86 8.98 32.12
C ASN A 205 -4.33 8.83 30.68
N ASP A 206 -4.21 9.91 29.92
CA ASP A 206 -3.78 9.85 28.52
C ASP A 206 -2.25 9.74 28.40
N GLU A 207 -1.79 8.52 28.09
CA GLU A 207 -0.35 8.23 27.89
C GLU A 207 0.29 9.07 26.77
N ARG A 208 -0.46 9.41 25.73
CA ARG A 208 0.02 10.22 24.60
C ARG A 208 0.24 11.66 25.06
N LEU A 209 -0.71 12.25 25.78
CA LEU A 209 -0.61 13.59 26.36
C LEU A 209 0.59 13.67 27.30
N HIS A 210 0.74 12.71 28.22
CA HIS A 210 1.89 12.66 29.12
C HIS A 210 3.21 12.47 28.39
N THR A 211 3.22 11.69 27.32
CA THR A 211 4.40 11.53 26.46
C THR A 211 4.77 12.84 25.76
N TRP A 212 3.79 13.62 25.29
CA TRP A 212 4.04 14.94 24.70
C TRP A 212 4.60 15.92 25.73
N LEU A 213 3.95 16.01 26.90
CA LEU A 213 4.40 16.84 28.01
C LEU A 213 5.81 16.45 28.47
N GLY A 214 6.13 15.16 28.55
CA GLY A 214 7.47 14.68 28.87
C GLY A 214 8.53 15.13 27.84
N ARG A 215 8.19 15.14 26.55
CA ARG A 215 9.10 15.58 25.47
C ARG A 215 9.37 17.09 25.46
N THR A 216 8.45 17.89 26.01
CA THR A 216 8.69 19.33 26.21
C THR A 216 9.66 19.63 27.35
N GLY A 217 10.04 18.63 28.15
CA GLY A 217 10.92 18.80 29.31
C GLY A 217 10.25 19.53 30.47
N THR A 218 11.04 20.13 31.36
CA THR A 218 10.55 20.74 32.61
C THR A 218 10.35 22.25 32.55
N HIS A 219 10.93 22.93 31.56
CA HIS A 219 10.99 24.40 31.52
C HIS A 219 10.49 25.01 30.20
N TYR A 220 10.22 24.20 29.17
CA TYR A 220 9.80 24.75 27.89
C TYR A 220 8.36 25.28 27.98
N PRO A 221 8.08 26.49 27.43
CA PRO A 221 6.75 27.09 27.47
C PRO A 221 5.75 26.31 26.61
N LEU A 222 4.51 26.17 27.10
CA LEU A 222 3.44 25.40 26.49
C LEU A 222 2.37 26.32 25.92
N ASP A 223 1.90 26.00 24.72
CA ASP A 223 0.71 26.58 24.12
C ASP A 223 -0.38 25.49 24.18
N ILE A 224 -1.39 25.66 25.04
CA ILE A 224 -2.43 24.66 25.28
C ILE A 224 -3.77 25.19 24.76
N ALA A 225 -4.44 24.41 23.91
CA ALA A 225 -5.83 24.62 23.51
C ALA A 225 -6.67 23.45 24.02
N PHE A 226 -7.75 23.74 24.75
CA PHE A 226 -8.70 22.73 25.20
C PHE A 226 -10.11 23.11 24.74
N VAL A 227 -10.70 22.26 23.91
CA VAL A 227 -12.09 22.33 23.51
C VAL A 227 -12.91 21.43 24.44
N GLY A 228 -13.66 22.05 25.35
CA GLY A 228 -14.66 21.40 26.19
C GLY A 228 -15.98 21.16 25.46
N PRO A 229 -16.93 20.40 26.05
CA PRO A 229 -18.23 20.15 25.45
C PRO A 229 -18.96 21.46 25.13
N PRO A 230 -19.69 21.52 24.00
CA PRO A 230 -20.46 22.70 23.67
C PRO A 230 -21.61 22.87 24.66
N ARG A 231 -22.00 24.12 24.88
CA ARG A 231 -22.94 24.52 25.95
C ARG A 231 -24.31 23.84 25.88
N TYR A 232 -24.67 23.28 24.72
CA TYR A 232 -25.95 22.63 24.50
C TYR A 232 -25.90 21.09 24.64
N GLU A 233 -24.72 20.46 24.74
CA GLU A 233 -24.57 18.99 24.79
C GLU A 233 -24.33 18.44 26.20
N SER A 234 -23.73 19.22 27.11
CA SER A 234 -23.39 18.76 28.46
C SER A 234 -23.58 19.84 29.52
N ILE A 235 -24.07 19.43 30.70
CA ILE A 235 -24.10 20.24 31.92
C ILE A 235 -22.79 20.07 32.72
N ILE A 236 -22.12 18.93 32.52
CA ILE A 236 -20.83 18.59 33.16
C ILE A 236 -19.72 19.15 32.26
N GLY A 237 -18.89 20.04 32.83
CA GLY A 237 -17.73 20.57 32.14
C GLY A 237 -16.59 19.55 32.02
N ALA A 238 -15.68 19.78 31.08
CA ALA A 238 -14.46 19.00 31.00
C ALA A 238 -13.48 19.40 32.12
N PRO A 239 -12.83 18.44 32.83
CA PRO A 239 -11.96 18.76 33.96
C PRO A 239 -10.66 19.43 33.50
N LEU A 240 -10.31 20.54 34.15
CA LEU A 240 -9.07 21.29 33.91
C LEU A 240 -7.97 21.00 34.96
N SER A 241 -8.20 20.06 35.88
CA SER A 241 -7.24 19.75 36.95
C SER A 241 -5.89 19.29 36.43
N TRP A 242 -5.85 18.61 35.28
CA TRP A 242 -4.65 18.02 34.70
C TRP A 242 -3.57 19.04 34.31
N ILE A 243 -3.96 20.30 34.00
CA ILE A 243 -2.99 21.37 33.69
C ILE A 243 -2.30 21.95 34.93
N SER A 244 -2.79 21.65 36.14
CA SER A 244 -2.28 22.26 37.39
C SER A 244 -0.78 22.04 37.60
N SER A 245 -0.27 20.87 37.21
CA SER A 245 1.16 20.52 37.32
C SER A 245 2.05 21.30 36.34
N TYR A 246 1.45 21.95 35.34
CA TYR A 246 2.13 22.62 34.25
C TYR A 246 1.86 24.11 34.17
N THR A 247 1.01 24.67 35.06
CA THR A 247 0.57 26.07 35.05
C THR A 247 1.72 27.07 34.88
N ASN A 248 2.83 26.87 35.58
CA ASN A 248 4.00 27.76 35.54
C ASN A 248 4.73 27.79 34.18
N ARG A 249 4.36 26.91 33.26
CA ARG A 249 4.95 26.77 31.93
C ARG A 249 3.97 27.17 30.83
N ILE A 250 2.70 27.40 31.15
CA ILE A 250 1.69 27.74 30.15
C ILE A 250 1.93 29.18 29.69
N LYS A 251 2.26 29.33 28.42
CA LYS A 251 2.47 30.63 27.76
C LYS A 251 1.17 31.14 27.14
N ALA A 252 0.41 30.23 26.52
CA ALA A 252 -0.90 30.52 25.95
C ALA A 252 -1.88 29.42 26.36
N LEU A 253 -3.06 29.83 26.82
CA LEU A 253 -4.16 28.94 27.17
C LEU A 253 -5.42 29.39 26.43
N ASP A 254 -5.88 28.58 25.49
CA ASP A 254 -7.15 28.79 24.79
C ASP A 254 -8.18 27.76 25.27
N LEU A 255 -9.34 28.24 25.70
CA LEU A 255 -10.39 27.45 26.31
C LEU A 255 -11.73 27.77 25.64
N SER A 256 -12.35 26.77 25.02
CA SER A 256 -13.68 26.91 24.41
C SER A 256 -14.63 25.84 24.93
N GLY A 257 -15.81 26.20 25.44
CA GLY A 257 -16.81 25.23 25.94
C GLY A 257 -17.11 25.38 27.42
N ILE A 258 -17.56 24.29 28.06
CA ILE A 258 -17.81 24.22 29.51
C ILE A 258 -16.69 23.42 30.20
N PHE A 259 -16.16 23.95 31.30
CA PHE A 259 -15.09 23.33 32.07
C PHE A 259 -15.44 23.20 33.55
N SER A 260 -14.87 22.20 34.21
CA SER A 260 -14.93 21.97 35.67
C SER A 260 -13.51 21.87 36.25
N ASP A 261 -13.40 21.81 37.57
CA ASP A 261 -12.13 21.50 38.27
C ASP A 261 -10.97 22.42 37.85
N LEU A 262 -11.22 23.73 37.88
CA LEU A 262 -10.22 24.74 37.54
C LEU A 262 -8.94 24.56 38.37
N PRO A 263 -7.75 24.78 37.76
CA PRO A 263 -6.48 24.66 38.48
C PRO A 263 -6.45 25.63 39.65
N THR A 264 -6.00 25.13 40.81
CA THR A 264 -5.92 25.90 42.07
C THR A 264 -4.77 26.92 42.07
N SER A 265 -3.80 26.77 41.18
CA SER A 265 -2.69 27.70 40.96
C SER A 265 -3.12 28.90 40.12
N ARG A 266 -2.72 30.11 40.52
CA ARG A 266 -2.94 31.34 39.75
C ARG A 266 -1.99 31.36 38.54
N PHE A 267 -2.53 31.66 37.35
CA PHE A 267 -1.76 31.91 36.12
C PHE A 267 -0.96 33.21 36.19
#